data_AF-A0A7K1L0S6-F1
#
_entry.id   AF-A0A7K1L0S6-F1
#
_cell.length_a   1.000
_cell.length_b   1.000
_cell.length_c   1.000
_cell.angle_alpha   90.00
_cell.angle_beta   90.00
_cell.angle_gamma   90.00
#
_symmetry.space_group_name_H-M   'P 1'
#
loop_
_entity.id
_entity.type
_entity.pdbx_description
1 polymer ?
#
loop_
_entity_poly.entity_id
_entity_poly.type
_entity_poly.pdbx_seq_one_letter_code
_entity_poly.pdbx_strand_id
1 'polypeptide(L)'
;MSHNTLSLTPLSTSDLAQILFSSGLQASDEPSAEQVRTAIDARLCACGGDRSICTAVVAQEAGDHPETYTTRMRWALTTVSAAYAAAA
;
A
#
# COMPACT_ATOMS: atom_id res chain seq x y z
N MET A 1 -14.43 -19.78 -19.09
CA MET A 1 -13.68 -19.31 -17.90
C MET A 1 -13.43 -17.84 -18.13
N SER A 2 -14.24 -16.99 -17.51
CA SER A 2 -14.31 -15.56 -17.81
C SER A 2 -12.95 -14.90 -17.59
N HIS A 3 -12.53 -14.16 -18.61
CA HIS A 3 -11.40 -13.25 -18.56
C HIS A 3 -11.63 -12.29 -17.39
N ASN A 4 -10.71 -12.29 -16.43
CA ASN A 4 -10.68 -11.33 -15.33
C ASN A 4 -10.45 -9.96 -15.95
N THR A 5 -11.53 -9.25 -16.24
CA THR A 5 -11.51 -7.80 -16.45
C THR A 5 -10.91 -7.22 -15.18
N LEU A 6 -9.59 -6.97 -15.21
CA LEU A 6 -8.93 -6.04 -14.32
C LEU A 6 -9.67 -4.72 -14.49
N SER A 7 -10.76 -4.55 -13.74
CA SER A 7 -11.48 -3.29 -13.68
C SER A 7 -10.44 -2.26 -13.31
N LEU A 8 -10.18 -1.35 -14.26
CA LEU A 8 -9.39 -0.13 -14.19
C LEU A 8 -9.96 0.82 -13.12
N THR A 9 -10.11 0.30 -11.90
CA THR A 9 -10.51 1.08 -10.75
C THR A 9 -9.25 1.84 -10.35
N PRO A 10 -9.26 3.19 -10.39
CA PRO A 10 -8.12 3.95 -9.91
C PRO A 10 -7.83 3.52 -8.47
N LEU A 11 -6.58 3.17 -8.19
CA LEU A 11 -6.18 2.77 -6.83
C LEU A 11 -6.48 3.94 -5.89
N SER A 12 -7.33 3.70 -4.90
CA SER A 12 -7.61 4.69 -3.87
C SER A 12 -6.37 4.90 -2.99
N THR A 13 -6.29 6.02 -2.28
CA THR A 13 -5.24 6.26 -1.27
C THR A 13 -5.17 5.11 -0.26
N SER A 14 -6.32 4.52 0.11
CA SER A 14 -6.39 3.38 1.01
C SER A 14 -5.85 2.08 0.41
N ASP A 15 -6.04 1.84 -0.90
CA ASP A 15 -5.44 0.69 -1.58
C ASP A 15 -3.91 0.83 -1.64
N LEU A 16 -3.43 2.01 -2.02
CA LEU A 16 -2.02 2.34 -2.07
C LEU A 16 -1.36 2.23 -0.69
N ALA A 17 -2.06 2.68 0.36
CA ALA A 17 -1.57 2.58 1.73
C ALA A 17 -1.46 1.12 2.20
N GLN A 18 -2.40 0.25 1.83
CA GLN A 18 -2.31 -1.19 2.13
C GLN A 18 -1.13 -1.85 1.42
N ILE A 19 -0.89 -1.49 0.16
CA ILE A 19 0.26 -2.00 -0.60
C ILE A 19 1.56 -1.52 0.06
N LEU A 20 1.66 -0.21 0.36
CA LEU A 20 2.81 0.37 1.05
C LEU A 20 3.04 -0.25 2.43
N PHE A 21 1.97 -0.49 3.19
CA PHE A 21 2.04 -1.15 4.50
C PHE A 21 2.73 -2.52 4.40
N SER A 22 2.40 -3.29 3.36
CA SER A 22 2.98 -4.62 3.11
C SER A 22 4.39 -4.59 2.50
N SER A 23 4.89 -3.40 2.14
CA SER A 23 6.27 -3.19 1.68
C SER A 23 7.24 -3.10 2.86
N GLY A 24 8.54 -3.24 2.58
CA GLY A 24 9.60 -3.08 3.56
C GLY A 24 9.92 -1.63 3.93
N LEU A 25 9.30 -0.65 3.26
CA LEU A 25 9.51 0.77 3.54
C LEU A 25 9.02 1.13 4.95
N GLN A 26 9.75 2.00 5.64
CA GLN A 26 9.42 2.46 6.99
C GLN A 26 9.56 3.98 7.13
N ALA A 27 8.92 4.53 8.16
CA ALA A 27 8.88 5.97 8.41
C ALA A 27 10.26 6.59 8.67
N SER A 28 11.16 5.84 9.31
CA SER A 28 12.51 6.28 9.65
C SER A 28 13.42 6.49 8.45
N ASP A 29 13.09 5.92 7.29
CA ASP A 29 13.90 6.07 6.08
C ASP A 29 13.62 7.40 5.36
N GLU A 30 12.67 8.20 5.89
CA GLU A 30 12.23 9.48 5.31
C GLU A 30 12.04 9.41 3.79
N PRO A 31 11.20 8.49 3.29
CA PRO A 31 11.14 8.19 1.88
C PRO A 31 10.57 9.35 1.06
N SER A 32 11.19 9.63 -0.08
CA SER A 32 10.68 10.59 -1.06
C SER A 32 9.41 10.08 -1.74
N ALA A 33 8.64 11.00 -2.32
CA ALA A 33 7.41 10.65 -3.05
C ALA A 33 7.65 9.64 -4.18
N GLU A 34 8.82 9.70 -4.84
CA GLU A 34 9.18 8.74 -5.88
C GLU A 34 9.50 7.35 -5.31
N GLN A 35 10.23 7.28 -4.19
CA GLN A 35 10.51 6.01 -3.50
C GLN A 35 9.22 5.34 -3.04
N VAL A 36 8.24 6.11 -2.55
CA VAL A 36 6.92 5.60 -2.18
C VAL A 36 6.21 4.98 -3.38
N ARG A 37 6.15 5.68 -4.51
CA ARG A 37 5.52 5.17 -5.74
C ARG A 37 6.20 3.90 -6.25
N THR A 38 7.54 3.90 -6.29
CA THR A 38 8.33 2.74 -6.72
C THR A 38 8.15 1.55 -5.78
N ALA A 39 8.09 1.78 -4.46
CA ALA A 39 7.87 0.71 -3.49
C ALA A 39 6.48 0.08 -3.62
N ILE A 40 5.46 0.90 -3.91
CA ILE A 40 4.09 0.41 -4.17
C ILE A 40 4.05 -0.43 -5.45
N ASP A 41 4.64 0.07 -6.54
CA ASP A 41 4.67 -0.64 -7.82
C ASP A 41 5.43 -1.97 -7.71
N ALA A 42 6.62 -1.95 -7.11
CA ALA A 42 7.42 -3.14 -6.88
C ALA A 42 6.67 -4.18 -6.02
N ARG A 43 5.94 -3.72 -4.98
CA ARG A 43 5.16 -4.62 -4.13
C ARG A 43 3.96 -5.20 -4.87
N LEU A 44 3.25 -4.40 -5.66
CA LEU A 44 2.15 -4.87 -6.49
C LEU A 44 2.63 -5.89 -7.52
N CYS A 45 3.77 -5.65 -8.16
CA CYS A 45 4.42 -6.57 -9.09
C CYS A 45 4.83 -7.88 -8.40
N ALA A 46 5.39 -7.82 -7.19
CA ALA A 46 5.71 -9.01 -6.39
C ALA A 46 4.48 -9.85 -6.01
N CYS A 47 3.32 -9.20 -5.89
CA CYS A 47 2.02 -9.87 -5.69
C CYS A 47 1.35 -10.30 -7.00
N GLY A 48 2.05 -10.26 -8.14
CA GLY A 48 1.50 -10.64 -9.44
C GLY A 48 0.39 -9.70 -9.94
N GLY A 49 0.34 -8.47 -9.45
CA GLY A 49 -0.75 -7.52 -9.67
C GLY A 49 -1.97 -7.74 -8.79
N ASP A 50 -1.95 -8.74 -7.89
CA ASP A 50 -3.07 -9.04 -7.01
C ASP A 50 -2.96 -8.29 -5.67
N ARG A 51 -3.73 -7.20 -5.57
CA ARG A 51 -3.84 -6.39 -4.33
C ARG A 51 -4.48 -7.15 -3.16
N SER A 52 -5.29 -8.19 -3.42
CA SER A 52 -5.93 -8.98 -2.36
C SER A 52 -4.91 -9.63 -1.43
N ILE A 53 -3.73 -9.95 -1.96
CA ILE A 53 -2.62 -10.51 -1.18
C ILE A 53 -2.14 -9.48 -0.15
N CYS A 54 -1.99 -8.22 -0.55
CA CYS A 54 -1.62 -7.14 0.37
C CYS A 54 -2.71 -6.91 1.41
N THR A 55 -3.99 -6.90 1.00
CA THR A 55 -5.13 -6.75 1.92
C THR A 55 -5.20 -7.86 2.95
N ALA A 56 -4.92 -9.11 2.58
CA ALA A 56 -4.91 -10.24 3.52
C ALA A 56 -3.83 -10.07 4.61
N VAL A 57 -2.62 -9.64 4.22
CA VAL A 57 -1.53 -9.35 5.17
C VAL A 57 -1.95 -8.24 6.14
N VAL A 58 -2.53 -7.16 5.62
CA VAL A 58 -2.99 -6.03 6.43
C VAL A 58 -4.08 -6.46 7.41
N ALA A 59 -5.03 -7.30 6.97
CA ALA A 59 -6.10 -7.80 7.82
C ALA A 59 -5.59 -8.73 8.92
N GLN A 60 -4.59 -9.57 8.62
CA GLN A 60 -3.94 -10.41 9.61
C GLN A 60 -3.25 -9.58 10.69
N GLU A 61 -2.48 -8.56 10.30
CA GLU A 61 -1.81 -7.65 11.23
C GLU A 61 -2.81 -6.85 12.08
N ALA A 62 -3.94 -6.44 11.51
CA ALA A 62 -5.01 -5.77 12.25
C ALA A 62 -5.63 -6.66 13.34
N GLY A 63 -5.67 -7.98 13.13
CA GLY A 63 -6.16 -8.95 14.10
C GLY A 63 -5.13 -9.35 15.15
N ASP A 64 -3.89 -9.57 14.74
CA ASP A 64 -2.82 -10.08 15.62
C ASP A 64 -2.20 -8.94 16.48
N HIS A 65 -2.00 -7.78 15.86
CA HIS A 65 -1.29 -6.64 16.44
C HIS A 65 -1.97 -5.30 16.13
N PRO A 66 -3.16 -5.03 16.72
CA PRO A 66 -3.96 -3.85 16.37
C PRO A 66 -3.24 -2.51 16.61
N GLU A 67 -2.38 -2.41 17.63
CA GLU A 67 -1.58 -1.21 17.92
C GLU A 67 -0.49 -0.95 16.88
N THR A 68 0.21 -2.00 16.45
CA THR A 68 1.24 -1.95 15.41
C THR A 68 0.59 -1.62 14.07
N TYR A 69 -0.52 -2.31 13.75
CA TYR A 69 -1.34 -2.05 12.59
C TYR A 69 -1.77 -0.59 12.53
N THR A 70 -2.36 -0.05 13.59
CA THR A 70 -2.89 1.32 13.60
C THR A 70 -1.79 2.34 13.34
N THR A 71 -0.64 2.18 14.00
CA THR A 71 0.50 3.09 13.86
C THR A 71 1.07 3.04 12.44
N ARG A 72 1.27 1.84 11.90
CA ARG A 72 1.83 1.65 10.55
C ARG A 72 0.84 2.06 9.45
N MET A 73 -0.44 1.77 9.60
CA MET A 73 -1.49 2.16 8.64
C MET A 73 -1.67 3.68 8.59
N ARG A 74 -1.63 4.36 9.75
CA ARG A 74 -1.66 5.82 9.80
C ARG A 74 -0.48 6.42 9.04
N TRP A 75 0.72 5.91 9.28
CA TRP A 75 1.91 6.35 8.55
C TRP A 75 1.78 6.11 7.03
N ALA A 76 1.30 4.94 6.63
CA ALA A 76 1.14 4.61 5.22
C ALA A 76 0.14 5.56 4.52
N LEU A 77 -1.01 5.83 5.16
CA LEU A 77 -2.01 6.77 4.65
C LEU A 77 -1.45 8.19 4.49
N THR A 78 -0.75 8.71 5.50
CA THR A 78 -0.15 10.06 5.44
C THR A 78 0.93 10.14 4.36
N THR A 79 1.73 9.08 4.23
CA THR A 79 2.85 9.03 3.27
C THR A 79 2.35 8.95 1.83
N VAL A 80 1.36 8.10 1.56
CA VAL A 80 0.70 8.04 0.24
C VAL A 80 0.01 9.36 -0.08
N SER A 81 -0.74 9.92 0.88
CA SER A 81 -1.40 11.21 0.67
C SER A 81 -0.39 12.30 0.29
N ALA A 82 0.74 12.39 1.00
CA ALA A 82 1.79 13.36 0.68
C ALA A 82 2.43 13.10 -0.69
N ALA A 83 2.76 11.85 -1.00
CA ALA A 83 3.44 11.47 -2.23
C ALA A 83 2.60 11.74 -3.50
N TYR A 84 1.27 11.62 -3.39
CA TYR A 84 0.34 11.83 -4.51
C TYR A 84 -0.31 13.22 -4.52
N ALA A 85 -0.35 13.94 -3.38
CA ALA A 85 -0.79 15.34 -3.36
C ALA A 85 0.22 16.29 -4.00
N ALA A 86 1.52 16.01 -3.91
CA ALA A 86 2.57 16.81 -4.55
C ALA A 86 2.61 16.66 -6.09
N ALA A 87 1.84 15.73 -6.65
CA ALA A 87 1.76 15.46 -8.09
C ALA A 87 0.46 16.00 -8.75
N ALA A 88 -0.41 16.65 -7.97
CA ALA A 88 -1.66 17.27 -8.40
C ALA A 88 -1.49 18.79 -8.57
#